data_AF-A0AAP0I2D8-F1
#
_entry.id   AF-A0AAP0I2D8-F1
#
_cell.length_a   1.000
_cell.length_b   1.000
_cell.length_c   1.000
_cell.angle_alpha   90.00
_cell.angle_beta   90.00
_cell.angle_gamma   90.00
#
_symmetry.space_group_name_H-M   'P 1'
#
loop_
_entity.id
_entity.type
_entity.pdbx_description
1 polymer ?
#
loop_
_entity_poly.entity_id
_entity_poly.type
_entity_poly.pdbx_seq_one_letter_code
_entity_poly.pdbx_strand_id
1 'polypeptide(L)'
;MLESALHYRNAFNHLALSDPNFTFCPTSEEWTRLEGIVKFLKVFYDVTNICSSTNYPTSNLFFHGMWRIKSILLKEVRNPTLFRSSTLLKMQSEFDKYWEECSVILSIVVILDPRYKVKVVEFVYSRLYGNIGICMVNDIREKLYTLFGEYCNVDPKDGPSIGQPTQKDINGEDDPNDPYSMAYKVFQSQYSSSQVQKSQLDLYLEEPAFDRKKELDVLGFWRSVEHSYPQLCQMARDVLTIPFTTVAPESAFSLGSRVLDANQSFLTRQNLEALICGRDWLRASIGRHLTRTNDLDEIIDEFLEVDLNDTVSYQASNEIEID
;
A
#
# COMPACT_ATOMS: atom_id res chain seq x y z
N MET A 1 12.73 -12.25 19.54
CA MET A 1 13.59 -12.05 20.74
C MET A 1 12.78 -11.50 21.92
N LEU A 2 12.26 -10.27 21.87
CA LEU A 2 11.51 -9.70 23.00
C LEU A 2 10.23 -10.50 23.33
N GLU A 3 9.46 -10.87 22.30
CA GLU A 3 8.32 -11.78 22.45
C GLU A 3 8.72 -13.11 23.08
N SER A 4 9.83 -13.70 22.62
CA SER A 4 10.37 -14.93 23.19
C SER A 4 10.75 -14.77 24.67
N ALA A 5 11.31 -13.62 25.06
CA ALA A 5 11.71 -13.34 26.44
C ALA A 5 10.51 -13.32 27.39
N LEU A 6 9.32 -12.93 26.94
CA LEU A 6 8.10 -12.95 27.74
C LEU A 6 7.74 -14.36 28.23
N HIS A 7 7.97 -15.40 27.41
CA HIS A 7 7.73 -16.79 27.81
C HIS A 7 8.64 -17.25 28.96
N TYR A 8 9.80 -16.60 29.14
CA TYR A 8 10.75 -16.94 30.19
C TYR A 8 10.55 -16.14 31.49
N ARG A 9 9.51 -15.30 31.60
CA ARG A 9 9.23 -14.50 32.81
C ARG A 9 9.32 -15.31 34.10
N ASN A 10 8.70 -16.50 34.12
CA ASN A 10 8.73 -17.39 35.29
C ASN A 10 10.13 -17.96 35.55
N ALA A 11 10.90 -18.24 34.50
CA ALA A 11 12.28 -18.72 34.62
C ALA A 11 13.19 -17.63 35.22
N PHE A 12 13.04 -16.36 34.82
CA PHE A 12 13.75 -15.23 35.43
C PHE A 12 13.42 -15.07 36.92
N ASN A 13 12.13 -15.16 37.27
CA ASN A 13 11.69 -15.09 38.67
C ASN A 13 12.26 -16.24 39.51
N HIS A 14 12.26 -17.46 38.97
CA HIS A 14 12.83 -18.63 39.66
C HIS A 14 14.34 -18.50 39.82
N LEU A 15 15.05 -17.98 38.81
CA LEU A 15 16.49 -17.75 38.88
C LEU A 15 16.83 -16.73 39.96
N ALA A 16 16.05 -15.66 40.11
CA ALA A 16 16.23 -14.66 41.18
C ALA A 16 16.05 -15.22 42.59
N LEU A 17 15.23 -16.26 42.75
CA LEU A 17 15.08 -16.97 44.02
C LEU A 17 16.23 -17.97 44.27
N SER A 18 16.82 -18.51 43.20
CA SER A 18 17.80 -19.61 43.28
C SER A 18 19.25 -19.13 43.33
N ASP A 19 19.58 -18.01 42.67
CA ASP A 19 20.91 -17.45 42.60
C ASP A 19 20.95 -16.06 43.26
N PRO A 20 21.54 -15.93 44.47
CA PRO A 20 21.67 -14.65 45.17
C PRO A 20 22.48 -13.59 44.39
N ASN A 21 23.28 -13.99 43.41
CA ASN A 21 24.06 -13.06 42.58
C ASN A 21 23.25 -12.53 41.37
N PHE A 22 22.06 -13.05 41.11
CA PHE A 22 21.22 -12.60 40.01
C PHE A 22 20.44 -11.33 40.38
N THR A 23 21.02 -10.17 40.08
CA THR A 23 20.46 -8.85 40.41
C THR A 23 19.64 -8.20 39.29
N PHE A 24 19.57 -8.83 38.11
CA PHE A 24 18.97 -8.26 36.90
C PHE A 24 17.57 -8.80 36.58
N CYS A 25 16.84 -9.28 37.59
CA CYS A 25 15.47 -9.75 37.39
C CYS A 25 14.54 -8.56 37.10
N PRO A 26 13.84 -8.52 35.95
CA PRO A 26 12.90 -7.44 35.69
C PRO A 26 11.74 -7.44 36.68
N THR A 27 11.34 -6.25 37.11
CA THR A 27 10.19 -6.00 37.97
C THR A 27 8.87 -6.28 37.25
N SER A 28 7.77 -6.40 37.99
CA SER A 28 6.45 -6.58 37.36
C SER A 28 6.08 -5.41 36.44
N GLU A 29 6.49 -4.19 36.79
CA GLU A 29 6.26 -3.00 35.95
C GLU A 29 7.08 -3.07 34.65
N GLU A 30 8.34 -3.50 34.72
CA GLU A 30 9.19 -3.68 33.54
C GLU A 30 8.69 -4.79 32.62
N TRP A 31 8.14 -5.88 33.17
CA TRP A 31 7.47 -6.91 32.36
C TRP A 31 6.23 -6.37 31.65
N THR A 32 5.37 -5.62 32.35
CA THR A 32 4.19 -4.98 31.73
C THR A 32 4.61 -3.98 30.65
N ARG A 33 5.66 -3.19 30.90
CA ARG A 33 6.23 -2.28 29.91
C ARG A 33 6.79 -3.03 28.70
N LEU A 34 7.48 -4.15 28.92
CA LEU A 34 8.01 -4.99 27.84
C LEU A 34 6.90 -5.58 26.98
N GLU A 35 5.78 -6.04 27.57
CA GLU A 35 4.59 -6.48 26.83
C GLU A 35 4.05 -5.36 25.94
N GLY A 36 3.98 -4.14 26.46
CA GLY A 36 3.59 -2.96 25.68
C GLY A 36 4.56 -2.67 24.52
N ILE A 37 5.88 -2.72 24.78
CA ILE A 37 6.92 -2.56 23.75
C ILE A 37 6.78 -3.62 22.66
N VAL A 38 6.53 -4.89 23.02
CA VAL A 38 6.32 -5.98 22.05
C VAL A 38 5.11 -5.68 21.17
N LYS A 39 3.97 -5.27 21.75
CA LYS A 39 2.78 -4.89 20.98
C LYS A 39 3.03 -3.70 20.04
N PHE A 40 3.73 -2.68 20.52
CA PHE A 40 4.10 -1.51 19.72
C PHE A 40 5.00 -1.90 18.54
N LEU A 41 6.05 -2.68 18.78
CA LEU A 41 6.99 -3.11 17.73
C LEU A 41 6.39 -4.15 16.80
N LYS A 42 5.37 -4.90 17.23
CA LYS A 42 4.64 -5.87 16.39
C LYS A 42 4.06 -5.19 15.15
N VAL A 43 3.58 -3.95 15.27
CA VAL A 43 3.08 -3.17 14.12
C VAL A 43 4.16 -2.97 13.05
N PHE A 44 5.38 -2.60 13.46
CA PHE A 44 6.50 -2.44 12.53
C PHE A 44 6.87 -3.77 11.88
N TYR A 45 6.86 -4.84 12.67
CA TYR A 45 7.16 -6.19 12.20
C TYR A 45 6.13 -6.66 11.16
N ASP A 46 4.84 -6.52 11.46
CA ASP A 46 3.75 -6.93 10.57
C ASP A 46 3.81 -6.16 9.25
N VAL A 47 3.99 -4.84 9.30
CA VAL A 47 4.19 -4.03 8.09
C VAL A 47 5.42 -4.49 7.31
N THR A 48 6.54 -4.74 7.97
CA THR A 48 7.76 -5.25 7.30
C THR A 48 7.52 -6.60 6.63
N ASN A 49 6.71 -7.48 7.20
CA ASN A 49 6.36 -8.75 6.58
C ASN A 49 5.49 -8.56 5.34
N ILE A 50 4.52 -7.63 5.39
CA ILE A 50 3.75 -7.23 4.20
C ILE A 50 4.72 -6.74 3.11
N CYS A 51 5.70 -5.90 3.49
CA CYS A 51 6.73 -5.38 2.61
C CYS A 51 7.62 -6.46 1.96
N SER A 52 7.77 -7.58 2.65
CA SER A 52 8.65 -8.68 2.29
C SER A 52 7.97 -9.75 1.45
N SER A 53 6.64 -9.65 1.28
CA SER A 53 5.89 -10.56 0.41
C SER A 53 6.30 -10.35 -1.05
N THR A 54 6.68 -11.44 -1.71
CA THR A 54 7.25 -11.43 -3.08
C THR A 54 6.28 -11.89 -4.16
N ASN A 55 5.06 -12.32 -3.78
CA ASN A 55 4.15 -13.03 -4.67
C ASN A 55 2.97 -12.18 -5.19
N TYR A 56 2.85 -10.92 -4.77
CA TYR A 56 1.77 -10.02 -5.20
C TYR A 56 2.25 -8.56 -5.17
N PRO A 57 1.74 -7.67 -6.04
CA PRO A 57 2.00 -6.24 -5.92
C PRO A 57 1.42 -5.73 -4.60
N THR A 58 2.30 -5.55 -3.61
CA THR A 58 1.90 -5.11 -2.28
C THR A 58 1.82 -3.59 -2.17
N SER A 59 2.16 -2.86 -3.24
CA SER A 59 2.32 -1.40 -3.30
C SER A 59 1.13 -0.66 -2.65
N ASN A 60 -0.10 -1.09 -2.97
CA ASN A 60 -1.34 -0.54 -2.44
C ASN A 60 -1.55 -0.78 -0.93
N LEU A 61 -0.91 -1.78 -0.35
CA LEU A 61 -1.01 -2.09 1.09
C LEU A 61 -0.05 -1.27 1.96
N PHE A 62 1.07 -0.80 1.39
CA PHE A 62 2.11 -0.11 2.17
C PHE A 62 1.63 1.21 2.75
N PHE A 63 0.83 1.97 2.01
CA PHE A 63 0.30 3.23 2.50
C PHE A 63 -0.45 3.03 3.83
N HIS A 64 -1.26 1.98 3.93
CA HIS A 64 -1.98 1.62 5.15
C HIS A 64 -1.04 1.22 6.28
N GLY A 65 -0.02 0.40 5.99
CA GLY A 65 0.98 0.00 6.97
C GLY A 65 1.81 1.19 7.51
N MET A 66 2.28 2.05 6.62
CA MET A 66 3.05 3.25 6.96
C MET A 66 2.20 4.23 7.78
N TRP A 67 0.94 4.42 7.39
CA TRP A 67 0.00 5.21 8.19
C TRP A 67 -0.18 4.62 9.59
N ARG A 68 -0.36 3.30 9.75
CA ARG A 68 -0.49 2.65 11.06
C ARG A 68 0.73 2.93 11.94
N ILE A 69 1.93 2.74 11.38
CA ILE A 69 3.19 3.05 12.07
C ILE A 69 3.22 4.50 12.54
N LYS A 70 2.91 5.44 11.64
CA LYS A 70 2.88 6.88 11.96
C LYS A 70 1.88 7.17 13.08
N SER A 71 0.68 6.58 13.03
CA SER A 71 -0.38 6.77 14.02
C SER A 71 0.03 6.27 15.41
N ILE A 72 0.54 5.03 15.52
CA ILE A 72 0.98 4.50 16.82
C ILE A 72 2.16 5.30 17.39
N LEU A 73 3.05 5.78 16.53
CA LEU A 73 4.22 6.56 16.92
C LEU A 73 3.80 7.94 17.43
N LEU A 74 2.87 8.62 16.75
CA LEU A 74 2.33 9.89 17.21
C LEU A 74 1.56 9.75 18.54
N LYS A 75 0.79 8.68 18.70
CA LYS A 75 0.08 8.37 19.96
C LYS A 75 1.05 8.21 21.12
N GLU A 76 2.11 7.44 20.90
CA GLU A 76 3.15 7.19 21.91
C GLU A 76 4.02 8.43 22.18
N VAL A 77 4.29 9.27 21.17
CA VAL A 77 4.98 10.57 21.36
C VAL A 77 4.14 11.52 22.21
N ARG A 78 2.81 11.55 21.99
CA ARG A 78 1.88 12.43 22.73
C ARG A 78 1.76 12.03 24.20
N ASN A 79 1.79 10.74 24.50
CA ASN A 79 1.77 10.23 25.87
C ASN A 79 2.76 9.06 26.02
N PRO A 80 4.05 9.35 26.30
CA PRO A 80 5.09 8.33 26.40
C PRO A 80 4.87 7.41 27.60
N THR A 81 4.66 6.13 27.35
CA THR A 81 4.48 5.09 28.39
C THR A 81 5.49 3.95 28.26
N LEU A 82 5.85 3.61 27.02
CA LEU A 82 6.70 2.47 26.67
C LEU A 82 8.15 2.87 26.50
N PHE A 83 8.42 4.06 26.00
CA PHE A 83 9.75 4.53 25.68
C PHE A 83 10.04 5.88 26.33
N ARG A 84 11.33 6.20 26.50
CA ARG A 84 11.72 7.56 26.86
C ARG A 84 11.41 8.48 25.68
N SER A 85 10.99 9.71 25.95
CA SER A 85 10.66 10.70 24.91
C SER A 85 11.81 10.92 23.92
N SER A 86 13.06 10.91 24.39
CA SER A 86 14.24 11.04 23.52
C SER A 86 14.42 9.87 22.54
N THR A 87 13.98 8.66 22.89
CA THR A 87 13.95 7.51 21.97
C THR A 87 12.82 7.68 20.95
N LEU A 88 11.63 8.10 21.38
CA LEU A 88 10.48 8.29 20.50
C LEU A 88 10.74 9.37 19.45
N LEU A 89 11.32 10.50 19.85
CA LEU A 89 11.68 11.58 18.91
C LEU A 89 12.71 11.12 17.87
N LYS A 90 13.64 10.24 18.23
CA LYS A 90 14.57 9.65 17.27
C LYS A 90 13.86 8.71 16.31
N MET A 91 12.99 7.83 16.82
CA MET A 91 12.19 6.93 15.97
C MET A 91 11.28 7.71 15.01
N GLN A 92 10.67 8.78 15.49
CA GLN A 92 9.86 9.70 14.69
C GLN A 92 10.70 10.40 13.63
N SER A 93 11.85 10.98 13.99
CA SER A 93 12.71 11.64 13.02
C SER A 93 13.21 10.69 11.93
N GLU A 94 13.55 9.45 12.26
CA GLU A 94 13.94 8.46 11.26
C GLU A 94 12.76 8.07 10.37
N PHE A 95 11.59 7.82 10.94
CA PHE A 95 10.39 7.52 10.15
C PHE A 95 10.01 8.67 9.21
N ASP A 96 10.08 9.91 9.69
CA ASP A 96 9.64 11.09 8.95
C ASP A 96 10.49 11.33 7.70
N LYS A 97 11.79 11.07 7.76
CA LYS A 97 12.66 11.10 6.57
C LYS A 97 12.16 10.16 5.47
N TYR A 98 11.89 8.90 5.82
CA TYR A 98 11.37 7.93 4.85
C TYR A 98 9.98 8.31 4.34
N TRP A 99 9.11 8.75 5.24
CA TRP A 99 7.75 9.13 4.88
C TRP A 99 7.71 10.34 3.94
N GLU A 100 8.52 11.36 4.18
CA GLU A 100 8.62 12.53 3.29
C GLU A 100 9.04 12.14 1.87
N GLU A 101 9.96 11.17 1.72
CA GLU A 101 10.43 10.70 0.42
C GLU A 101 9.38 9.89 -0.35
N CYS A 102 8.62 9.02 0.32
CA CYS A 102 7.74 8.05 -0.35
C CYS A 102 6.23 8.34 -0.25
N SER A 103 5.79 9.24 0.63
CA SER A 103 4.36 9.43 0.92
C SER A 103 3.53 9.82 -0.31
N VAL A 104 4.08 10.63 -1.22
CA VAL A 104 3.41 11.03 -2.46
C VAL A 104 3.13 9.83 -3.35
N ILE A 105 4.16 9.03 -3.66
CA ILE A 105 3.99 7.86 -4.54
C ILE A 105 3.09 6.81 -3.89
N LEU A 106 3.22 6.57 -2.58
CA LEU A 106 2.33 5.67 -1.84
C LEU A 106 0.87 6.13 -1.87
N SER A 107 0.64 7.45 -1.81
CA SER A 107 -0.70 8.02 -1.92
C SER A 107 -1.27 7.82 -3.31
N ILE A 108 -0.49 8.05 -4.37
CA ILE A 108 -0.89 7.82 -5.76
C ILE A 108 -1.25 6.33 -5.97
N VAL A 109 -0.42 5.42 -5.46
CA VAL A 109 -0.64 3.98 -5.53
C VAL A 109 -1.99 3.59 -4.88
N VAL A 110 -2.31 4.11 -3.69
CA VAL A 110 -3.61 3.86 -3.05
C VAL A 110 -4.78 4.50 -3.79
N ILE A 111 -4.59 5.67 -4.41
CA ILE A 111 -5.63 6.30 -5.23
C ILE A 111 -5.97 5.42 -6.43
N LEU A 112 -4.98 4.73 -7.00
CA LEU A 112 -5.13 3.78 -8.11
C LEU A 112 -5.64 2.41 -7.66
N ASP A 113 -5.90 2.19 -6.36
CA ASP A 113 -6.71 1.06 -5.92
C ASP A 113 -8.21 1.42 -6.02
N PRO A 114 -9.01 0.68 -6.80
CA PRO A 114 -10.43 0.96 -7.01
C PRO A 114 -11.27 0.97 -5.72
N ARG A 115 -10.77 0.38 -4.63
CA ARG A 115 -11.46 0.31 -3.33
C ARG A 115 -11.28 1.56 -2.47
N TYR A 116 -10.23 2.35 -2.72
CA TYR A 116 -9.83 3.44 -1.83
C TYR A 116 -9.99 4.82 -2.45
N LYS A 117 -9.48 5.02 -3.68
CA LYS A 117 -9.54 6.31 -4.40
C LYS A 117 -8.94 7.45 -3.54
N VAL A 118 -9.25 8.71 -3.89
CA VAL A 118 -8.75 9.91 -3.18
C VAL A 118 -9.25 10.01 -1.74
N LYS A 119 -10.48 9.53 -1.46
CA LYS A 119 -11.13 9.67 -0.15
C LYS A 119 -10.34 9.08 1.00
N VAL A 120 -9.62 7.98 0.77
CA VAL A 120 -8.78 7.37 1.83
C VAL A 120 -7.57 8.24 2.15
N VAL A 121 -6.95 8.85 1.14
CA VAL A 121 -5.82 9.77 1.35
C VAL A 121 -6.30 11.03 2.08
N GLU A 122 -7.46 11.58 1.70
CA GLU A 122 -8.11 12.69 2.41
C GLU A 122 -8.33 12.36 3.90
N PHE A 123 -8.91 11.19 4.17
CA PHE A 123 -9.15 10.72 5.52
C PHE A 123 -7.84 10.61 6.33
N VAL A 124 -6.83 9.92 5.80
CA VAL A 124 -5.55 9.71 6.49
C VAL A 124 -4.81 11.03 6.74
N TYR A 125 -4.68 11.88 5.73
CA TYR A 125 -3.95 13.14 5.88
C TYR A 125 -4.67 14.13 6.79
N SER A 126 -6.00 14.15 6.80
CA SER A 126 -6.78 14.97 7.74
C SER A 126 -6.51 14.57 9.20
N ARG A 127 -6.35 13.29 9.49
CA ARG A 127 -6.08 12.78 10.85
C ARG A 127 -4.62 12.98 11.27
N LEU A 128 -3.67 12.91 10.34
CA LEU A 128 -2.25 13.12 10.62
C LEU A 128 -1.87 14.60 10.75
N TYR A 129 -2.44 15.46 9.91
CA TYR A 129 -1.98 16.84 9.72
C TYR A 129 -3.07 17.90 9.91
N GLY A 130 -4.30 17.50 10.24
CA GLY A 130 -5.43 18.42 10.37
C GLY A 130 -5.67 19.19 9.07
N ASN A 131 -5.88 20.50 9.19
CA ASN A 131 -6.15 21.38 8.05
C ASN A 131 -5.02 21.42 7.01
N ILE A 132 -3.76 21.23 7.44
CA ILE A 132 -2.60 21.19 6.52
C ILE A 132 -2.69 19.98 5.58
N GLY A 133 -3.34 18.89 6.04
CA GLY A 133 -3.57 17.68 5.26
C GLY A 133 -4.35 17.95 3.97
N ILE A 134 -5.26 18.92 3.96
CA ILE A 134 -6.03 19.29 2.75
C ILE A 134 -5.09 19.82 1.66
N CYS A 135 -4.15 20.70 2.03
CA CYS A 135 -3.16 21.24 1.09
C CYS A 135 -2.25 20.13 0.54
N MET A 136 -1.83 19.19 1.40
CA MET A 136 -1.01 18.05 0.98
C MET A 136 -1.73 17.13 0.02
N VAL A 137 -3.02 16.87 0.25
CA VAL A 137 -3.85 16.07 -0.67
C VAL A 137 -3.99 16.77 -2.03
N ASN A 138 -4.17 18.09 -2.04
CA ASN A 138 -4.23 18.84 -3.29
C ASN A 138 -2.91 18.75 -4.08
N ASP A 139 -1.76 18.88 -3.40
CA ASP A 139 -0.45 18.67 -4.02
C ASP A 139 -0.28 17.24 -4.58
N ILE A 140 -0.75 16.21 -3.84
CA ILE A 140 -0.77 14.82 -4.33
C ILE A 140 -1.65 14.70 -5.57
N ARG A 141 -2.82 15.35 -5.59
CA ARG A 141 -3.71 15.36 -6.76
C ARG A 141 -3.03 16.03 -7.95
N GLU A 142 -2.44 17.20 -7.78
CA GLU A 142 -1.70 17.89 -8.85
C GLU A 142 -0.57 17.01 -9.42
N LYS A 143 0.18 16.33 -8.56
CA LYS A 143 1.23 15.37 -8.97
C LYS A 143 0.66 14.16 -9.69
N LEU A 144 -0.49 13.64 -9.26
CA LEU A 144 -1.20 12.54 -9.95
C LEU A 144 -1.61 12.97 -11.38
N TYR A 145 -2.20 14.16 -11.54
CA TYR A 145 -2.57 14.68 -12.86
C TYR A 145 -1.33 14.96 -13.73
N THR A 146 -0.26 15.50 -13.14
CA THR A 146 1.01 15.73 -13.84
C THR A 146 1.58 14.41 -14.36
N LEU A 147 1.64 13.38 -13.50
CA LEU A 147 2.09 12.05 -13.88
C LEU A 147 1.22 11.47 -15.00
N PHE A 148 -0.11 11.55 -14.88
CA PHE A 148 -1.03 11.08 -15.91
C PHE A 148 -0.86 11.82 -17.25
N GLY A 149 -0.53 13.11 -17.21
CA GLY A 149 -0.19 13.91 -18.39
C GLY A 149 0.99 13.34 -19.17
N GLU A 150 2.03 12.86 -18.49
CA GLU A 150 3.18 12.22 -19.14
C GLU A 150 2.78 10.98 -19.94
N TYR A 151 1.85 10.16 -19.43
CA TYR A 151 1.33 8.99 -20.16
C TYR A 151 0.41 9.37 -21.33
N CYS A 152 -0.26 10.51 -21.26
CA CYS A 152 -1.07 11.03 -22.36
C CYS A 152 -0.22 11.58 -23.52
N ASN A 153 1.00 12.03 -23.24
CA ASN A 153 1.90 12.67 -24.20
C ASN A 153 2.78 11.68 -24.98
N VAL A 154 2.70 10.37 -24.68
CA VAL A 154 3.46 9.35 -25.41
C VAL A 154 2.77 9.05 -26.74
N ASP A 155 3.39 9.46 -27.85
CA ASP A 155 2.96 9.10 -29.19
C ASP A 155 2.86 7.57 -29.33
N PRO A 156 1.88 7.00 -30.08
CA PRO A 156 1.64 5.54 -30.16
C PRO A 156 2.76 4.68 -30.80
N LYS A 157 3.99 5.18 -30.96
CA LYS A 157 5.00 4.59 -31.84
C LYS A 157 5.95 3.58 -31.18
N ASP A 158 6.00 3.47 -29.85
CA ASP A 158 7.01 2.63 -29.18
C ASP A 158 6.46 1.45 -28.36
N GLY A 159 5.19 1.09 -28.53
CA GLY A 159 4.65 -0.19 -28.00
C GLY A 159 4.95 -1.36 -28.95
N PRO A 160 5.22 -2.58 -28.45
CA PRO A 160 5.24 -3.76 -29.33
C PRO A 160 3.86 -3.86 -29.97
N SER A 161 3.84 -3.72 -31.29
CA SER A 161 2.63 -3.82 -32.12
C SER A 161 2.06 -5.24 -32.02
N ILE A 162 1.32 -5.52 -30.95
CA ILE A 162 0.28 -6.53 -30.98
C ILE A 162 -0.82 -5.84 -31.77
N GLY A 163 -0.95 -6.25 -33.03
CA GLY A 163 -1.90 -5.66 -33.97
C GLY A 163 -3.22 -5.40 -33.27
N GLN A 164 -3.67 -4.15 -33.34
CA GLN A 164 -5.08 -3.85 -33.14
C GLN A 164 -5.86 -4.94 -33.88
N PRO A 165 -6.89 -5.56 -33.29
CA PRO A 165 -7.90 -6.13 -34.13
C PRO A 165 -8.32 -4.95 -35.01
N THR A 166 -8.02 -5.07 -36.30
CA THR A 166 -8.66 -4.26 -37.31
C THR A 166 -10.11 -4.27 -36.87
N GLN A 167 -10.64 -3.11 -36.49
CA GLN A 167 -12.07 -2.93 -36.62
C GLN A 167 -12.29 -3.32 -38.07
N LYS A 168 -12.81 -4.53 -38.27
CA LYS A 168 -13.76 -4.72 -39.34
C LYS A 168 -14.80 -3.69 -38.97
N ASP A 169 -14.63 -2.50 -39.54
CA ASP A 169 -15.74 -1.65 -39.83
C ASP A 169 -16.74 -2.62 -40.44
N ILE A 170 -17.76 -2.96 -39.64
CA ILE A 170 -19.01 -3.37 -40.22
C ILE A 170 -19.45 -2.06 -40.87
N ASN A 171 -18.94 -1.84 -42.09
CA ASN A 171 -19.43 -0.85 -43.02
C ASN A 171 -20.87 -1.27 -43.30
N GLY A 172 -21.78 -0.96 -42.37
CA GLY A 172 -23.04 -0.40 -42.79
C GLY A 172 -22.65 0.91 -43.46
N GLU A 173 -22.73 0.95 -44.79
CA GLU A 173 -22.70 2.21 -45.51
C GLU A 173 -23.82 3.08 -44.91
N ASP A 174 -23.48 3.97 -43.99
CA ASP A 174 -24.40 4.99 -43.49
C ASP A 174 -24.78 5.83 -44.71
N ASP A 175 -26.03 5.68 -45.17
CA ASP A 175 -26.60 6.49 -46.24
C ASP A 175 -26.46 7.97 -45.82
N PRO A 176 -25.69 8.79 -46.55
CA PRO A 176 -25.49 10.20 -46.23
C PRO A 176 -26.80 11.01 -46.23
N ASN A 177 -27.88 10.47 -46.79
CA ASN A 177 -29.21 11.06 -46.83
C ASN A 177 -30.20 10.47 -45.81
N ASP A 178 -29.78 9.57 -44.92
CA ASP A 178 -30.65 9.08 -43.85
C ASP A 178 -31.01 10.24 -42.89
N PRO A 179 -32.29 10.63 -42.79
CA PRO A 179 -32.73 11.69 -41.88
C PRO A 179 -32.37 11.41 -40.42
N TYR A 180 -32.27 10.13 -40.03
CA TYR A 180 -31.93 9.75 -38.66
C TYR A 180 -30.43 9.96 -38.37
N SER A 181 -29.52 9.52 -39.24
CA SER A 181 -28.07 9.79 -39.12
C SER A 181 -27.77 11.29 -39.09
N MET A 182 -28.43 12.10 -39.93
CA MET A 182 -28.26 13.55 -39.94
C MET A 182 -28.79 14.21 -38.65
N ALA A 183 -29.98 13.79 -38.18
CA ALA A 183 -30.53 14.26 -36.91
C ALA A 183 -29.66 13.85 -35.72
N TYR A 184 -29.05 12.66 -35.75
CA TYR A 184 -28.15 12.18 -34.71
C TYR A 184 -26.83 12.95 -34.67
N LYS A 185 -26.26 13.31 -35.83
CA LYS A 185 -25.08 14.21 -35.92
C LYS A 185 -25.38 15.61 -35.38
N VAL A 186 -26.56 16.16 -35.69
CA VAL A 186 -27.02 17.46 -35.14
C VAL A 186 -27.20 17.36 -33.62
N PHE A 187 -27.85 16.30 -33.13
CA PHE A 187 -28.00 16.03 -31.70
C PHE A 187 -26.64 15.93 -30.98
N GLN A 188 -25.69 15.17 -31.54
CA GLN A 188 -24.32 15.08 -31.01
C GLN A 188 -23.64 16.45 -30.99
N SER A 189 -23.73 17.23 -32.06
CA SER A 189 -23.12 18.57 -32.11
C SER A 189 -23.72 19.56 -31.10
N GLN A 190 -25.03 19.45 -30.81
CA GLN A 190 -25.72 20.30 -29.83
C GLN A 190 -25.39 19.95 -28.38
N TYR A 191 -25.13 18.68 -28.07
CA TYR A 191 -24.78 18.23 -26.72
C TYR A 191 -23.26 18.20 -26.47
N SER A 192 -22.44 18.06 -27.51
CA SER A 192 -20.97 18.04 -27.39
C SER A 192 -20.39 19.43 -27.08
N SER A 193 -21.08 20.52 -27.44
CA SER A 193 -20.64 21.88 -27.12
C SER A 193 -20.75 22.26 -25.64
N SER A 194 -21.40 21.45 -24.81
CA SER A 194 -21.67 21.74 -23.40
C SER A 194 -21.06 20.74 -22.41
N GLN A 195 -20.45 19.65 -22.89
CA GLN A 195 -19.76 18.71 -22.02
C GLN A 195 -18.26 18.98 -22.03
N VAL A 196 -17.72 19.39 -20.87
CA VAL A 196 -16.27 19.34 -20.63
C VAL A 196 -15.84 17.88 -20.83
N GLN A 197 -14.99 17.60 -21.81
CA GLN A 197 -14.40 16.27 -21.98
C GLN A 197 -13.60 15.94 -20.73
N LYS A 198 -14.15 15.07 -19.88
CA LYS A 198 -13.47 14.56 -18.69
C LYS A 198 -12.31 13.66 -19.13
N SER A 199 -11.18 13.77 -18.44
CA SER A 199 -10.06 12.85 -18.67
C SER A 199 -10.41 11.44 -18.18
N GLN A 200 -9.67 10.42 -18.64
CA GLN A 200 -9.83 9.05 -18.13
C GLN A 200 -9.64 8.98 -16.61
N LEU A 201 -8.70 9.77 -16.10
CA LEU A 201 -8.45 9.90 -14.68
C LEU A 201 -9.67 10.48 -13.95
N ASP A 202 -10.31 11.53 -14.49
CA ASP A 202 -11.52 12.11 -13.90
C ASP A 202 -12.66 11.10 -13.84
N LEU A 203 -12.89 10.36 -14.94
CA LEU A 203 -13.91 9.31 -15.00
C LEU A 203 -13.68 8.24 -13.92
N TYR A 204 -12.43 7.76 -13.80
CA TYR A 204 -12.06 6.81 -12.75
C TYR A 204 -12.26 7.38 -11.35
N LEU A 205 -11.91 8.65 -11.10
CA LEU A 205 -12.03 9.25 -9.76
C LEU A 205 -13.49 9.50 -9.36
N GLU A 206 -14.38 9.68 -10.32
CA GLU A 206 -15.82 9.85 -10.09
C GLU A 206 -16.58 8.53 -9.91
N GLU A 207 -16.05 7.43 -10.44
CA GLU A 207 -16.62 6.11 -10.24
C GLU A 207 -16.71 5.73 -8.75
N PRO A 208 -17.80 5.07 -8.33
CA PRO A 208 -17.94 4.61 -6.95
C PRO A 208 -16.82 3.65 -6.58
N ALA A 209 -16.32 3.77 -5.34
CA ALA A 209 -15.32 2.85 -4.82
C ALA A 209 -15.88 1.42 -4.72
N PHE A 210 -15.04 0.44 -5.01
CA PHE A 210 -15.39 -0.97 -4.84
C PHE A 210 -15.56 -1.32 -3.36
N ASP A 211 -16.44 -2.31 -3.10
CA ASP A 211 -16.61 -2.86 -1.77
C ASP A 211 -15.30 -3.51 -1.29
N ARG A 212 -14.83 -3.09 -0.13
CA ARG A 212 -13.56 -3.53 0.47
C ARG A 212 -13.58 -5.00 0.86
N LYS A 213 -14.76 -5.53 1.22
CA LYS A 213 -14.93 -6.90 1.71
C LYS A 213 -14.84 -7.96 0.61
N LYS A 214 -14.73 -7.53 -0.64
CA LYS A 214 -14.62 -8.43 -1.79
C LYS A 214 -13.15 -8.59 -2.16
N GLU A 215 -12.74 -9.84 -2.35
CA GLU A 215 -11.43 -10.13 -2.93
C GLU A 215 -11.33 -9.49 -4.32
N LEU A 216 -10.33 -8.61 -4.50
CA LEU A 216 -10.10 -7.90 -5.74
C LEU A 216 -8.63 -8.04 -6.16
N ASP A 217 -8.39 -8.66 -7.31
CA ASP A 217 -7.12 -8.54 -8.02
C ASP A 217 -7.06 -7.14 -8.66
N VAL A 218 -6.28 -6.25 -8.06
CA VAL A 218 -6.18 -4.84 -8.49
C VAL A 218 -5.57 -4.76 -9.90
N LEU A 219 -4.55 -5.56 -10.22
CA LEU A 219 -3.99 -5.59 -11.57
C LEU A 219 -4.94 -6.25 -12.56
N GLY A 220 -5.68 -7.28 -12.13
CA GLY A 220 -6.75 -7.89 -12.90
C GLY A 220 -7.85 -6.89 -13.26
N PHE A 221 -8.24 -6.02 -12.32
CA PHE A 221 -9.17 -4.91 -12.57
C PHE A 221 -8.65 -3.98 -13.66
N TRP A 222 -7.44 -3.46 -13.51
CA TRP A 222 -6.85 -2.53 -14.49
C TRP A 222 -6.72 -3.17 -15.87
N ARG A 223 -6.43 -4.47 -15.95
CA ARG A 223 -6.42 -5.22 -17.21
C ARG A 223 -7.82 -5.32 -17.84
N SER A 224 -8.88 -5.45 -17.05
CA SER A 224 -10.25 -5.56 -17.56
C SER A 224 -10.78 -4.25 -18.16
N VAL A 225 -10.33 -3.11 -17.63
CA VAL A 225 -10.77 -1.76 -18.05
C VAL A 225 -9.81 -1.09 -19.05
N GLU A 226 -8.79 -1.80 -19.53
CA GLU A 226 -7.76 -1.29 -20.47
C GLU A 226 -8.35 -0.73 -21.76
N HIS A 227 -9.46 -1.29 -22.25
CA HIS A 227 -10.14 -0.80 -23.45
C HIS A 227 -10.82 0.57 -23.25
N SER A 228 -11.26 0.86 -22.03
CA SER A 228 -11.93 2.13 -21.67
C SER A 228 -10.92 3.20 -21.26
N TYR A 229 -9.84 2.79 -20.57
CA TYR A 229 -8.87 3.69 -19.96
C TYR A 229 -7.41 3.33 -20.31
N PRO A 230 -7.00 3.29 -21.60
CA PRO A 230 -5.72 2.72 -21.99
C PRO A 230 -4.50 3.41 -21.35
N GLN A 231 -4.44 4.74 -21.37
CA GLN A 231 -3.33 5.51 -20.77
C GLN A 231 -3.32 5.38 -19.25
N LEU A 232 -4.50 5.41 -18.62
CA LEU A 232 -4.61 5.28 -17.16
C LEU A 232 -4.21 3.87 -16.70
N CYS A 233 -4.60 2.83 -17.46
CA CYS A 233 -4.22 1.46 -17.17
C CYS A 233 -2.72 1.24 -17.30
N GLN A 234 -2.07 1.86 -18.29
CA GLN A 234 -0.62 1.85 -18.41
C GLN A 234 0.05 2.46 -17.17
N MET A 235 -0.37 3.68 -16.79
CA MET A 235 0.12 4.34 -15.57
C MET A 235 -0.12 3.48 -14.32
N ALA A 236 -1.32 2.91 -14.18
CA ALA A 236 -1.67 2.11 -13.03
C ALA A 236 -0.82 0.84 -12.93
N ARG A 237 -0.57 0.14 -14.04
CA ARG A 237 0.35 -1.01 -14.04
C ARG A 237 1.75 -0.61 -13.63
N ASP A 238 2.29 0.46 -14.20
CA ASP A 238 3.67 0.87 -13.95
C ASP A 238 3.85 1.33 -12.49
N VAL A 239 2.88 2.04 -11.93
CA VAL A 239 2.90 2.54 -10.55
C VAL A 239 2.61 1.44 -9.52
N LEU A 240 1.59 0.60 -9.75
CA LEU A 240 1.21 -0.46 -8.80
C LEU A 240 2.22 -1.59 -8.76
N THR A 241 3.06 -1.76 -9.79
CA THR A 241 4.10 -2.81 -9.82
C THR A 241 5.41 -2.38 -9.18
N ILE A 242 5.56 -1.11 -8.75
CA ILE A 242 6.75 -0.64 -8.05
C ILE A 242 6.94 -1.46 -6.76
N PRO A 243 8.03 -2.23 -6.63
CA PRO A 243 8.34 -2.90 -5.38
C PRO A 243 8.80 -1.87 -4.35
N PHE A 244 8.28 -1.93 -3.14
CA PHE A 244 8.69 -1.00 -2.08
C PHE A 244 10.08 -1.32 -1.52
N THR A 245 10.45 -2.60 -1.48
CA THR A 245 11.78 -3.04 -1.04
C THR A 245 12.56 -3.56 -2.24
N THR A 246 13.81 -3.11 -2.38
CA THR A 246 14.71 -3.54 -3.46
C THR A 246 15.13 -5.01 -3.32
N VAL A 247 15.02 -5.56 -2.10
CA VAL A 247 15.18 -6.99 -1.82
C VAL A 247 14.25 -7.34 -0.67
N ALA A 248 13.44 -8.41 -0.81
CA ALA A 248 12.75 -8.99 0.33
C ALA A 248 13.82 -9.36 1.38
N PRO A 249 13.80 -8.81 2.61
CA PRO A 249 14.85 -9.01 3.60
C PRO A 249 15.06 -10.49 3.91
N GLU A 250 14.00 -11.30 3.89
CA GLU A 250 14.13 -12.75 4.03
C GLU A 250 14.91 -13.39 2.87
N SER A 251 14.77 -12.91 1.64
CA SER A 251 15.55 -13.36 0.50
C SER A 251 17.00 -12.86 0.57
N ALA A 252 17.21 -11.57 0.89
CA ALA A 252 18.55 -10.97 1.00
C ALA A 252 19.42 -11.66 2.06
N PHE A 253 18.85 -11.91 3.25
CA PHE A 253 19.57 -12.43 4.40
C PHE A 253 19.50 -13.96 4.53
N SER A 254 18.49 -14.62 3.96
CA SER A 254 18.40 -16.09 3.98
C SER A 254 18.95 -16.78 2.74
N LEU A 255 19.05 -16.12 1.57
CA LEU A 255 19.82 -16.70 0.47
C LEU A 255 21.31 -16.69 0.78
N GLY A 256 21.84 -15.66 1.44
CA GLY A 256 23.26 -15.59 1.77
C GLY A 256 23.76 -16.79 2.59
N SER A 257 22.91 -17.34 3.46
CA SER A 257 23.22 -18.52 4.29
C SER A 257 22.86 -19.87 3.64
N ARG A 258 22.02 -19.90 2.58
CA ARG A 258 21.57 -21.14 1.92
C ARG A 258 22.15 -21.38 0.52
N VAL A 259 22.68 -20.34 -0.14
CA VAL A 259 23.21 -20.44 -1.51
C VAL A 259 24.66 -20.94 -1.54
N LEU A 260 25.38 -20.80 -0.43
CA LEU A 260 26.75 -21.29 -0.28
C LEU A 260 26.78 -22.37 0.80
N ASP A 261 26.14 -23.50 0.53
CA ASP A 261 26.52 -24.72 1.23
C ASP A 261 27.96 -25.07 0.82
N ALA A 262 28.76 -25.71 1.69
CA ALA A 262 30.19 -25.95 1.42
C ALA A 262 30.44 -26.67 0.07
N ASN A 263 29.45 -27.43 -0.39
CA ASN A 263 29.44 -28.20 -1.65
C ASN A 263 29.02 -27.40 -2.90
N GLN A 264 28.49 -26.17 -2.76
CA GLN A 264 28.05 -25.31 -3.89
C GLN A 264 29.04 -24.17 -4.20
N SER A 265 30.15 -24.09 -3.47
CA SER A 265 31.25 -23.13 -3.67
C SER A 265 31.96 -23.23 -5.03
N PHE A 266 31.64 -24.26 -5.83
CA PHE A 266 32.21 -24.52 -7.16
C PHE A 266 31.38 -23.97 -8.33
N LEU A 267 30.20 -23.39 -8.09
CA LEU A 267 29.38 -22.82 -9.15
C LEU A 267 29.95 -21.48 -9.61
N THR A 268 30.06 -21.30 -10.93
CA THR A 268 30.37 -19.99 -11.51
C THR A 268 29.21 -19.03 -11.24
N ARG A 269 29.51 -17.73 -11.15
CA ARG A 269 28.51 -16.67 -10.94
C ARG A 269 27.33 -16.78 -11.92
N GLN A 270 27.61 -17.09 -13.18
CA GLN A 270 26.60 -17.22 -14.25
C GLN A 270 25.65 -18.40 -13.99
N ASN A 271 26.17 -19.55 -13.57
CA ASN A 271 25.33 -20.72 -13.28
C ASN A 271 24.47 -20.49 -12.03
N LEU A 272 25.02 -19.79 -11.04
CA LEU A 272 24.30 -19.43 -9.83
C LEU A 272 23.14 -18.47 -10.14
N GLU A 273 23.41 -17.42 -10.93
CA GLU A 273 22.40 -16.48 -11.40
C GLU A 273 21.30 -17.18 -12.19
N ALA A 274 21.66 -18.02 -13.18
CA ALA A 274 20.70 -18.78 -13.96
C ALA A 274 19.82 -19.70 -13.10
N LEU A 275 20.38 -20.33 -12.07
CA LEU A 275 19.63 -21.17 -11.12
C LEU A 275 18.67 -20.35 -10.26
N ILE A 276 19.10 -19.20 -9.73
CA ILE A 276 18.23 -18.31 -8.93
C ILE A 276 17.10 -17.76 -9.81
N CYS A 277 17.41 -17.19 -10.98
CA CYS A 277 16.43 -16.67 -11.92
C CYS A 277 15.46 -17.76 -12.39
N GLY A 278 15.95 -18.95 -12.74
CA GLY A 278 15.12 -20.07 -13.17
C GLY A 278 14.18 -20.57 -12.07
N ARG A 279 14.67 -20.65 -10.82
CA ARG A 279 13.86 -21.02 -9.66
C ARG A 279 12.77 -19.98 -9.39
N ASP A 280 13.11 -18.70 -9.41
CA ASP A 280 12.17 -17.63 -9.11
C ASP A 280 11.10 -17.50 -10.21
N TRP A 281 11.48 -17.72 -11.48
CA TRP A 281 10.55 -17.85 -12.61
C TRP A 281 9.55 -19.02 -12.43
N LEU A 282 10.04 -20.21 -12.03
CA LEU A 282 9.19 -21.36 -11.76
C LEU A 282 8.26 -21.12 -10.57
N ARG A 283 8.71 -20.41 -9.53
CA ARG A 283 7.86 -20.04 -8.40
C ARG A 283 6.77 -19.05 -8.80
N ALA A 284 7.09 -18.04 -9.61
CA ALA A 284 6.11 -17.09 -10.13
C ALA A 284 5.05 -17.76 -11.02
N SER A 285 5.43 -18.80 -11.78
CA SER A 285 4.48 -19.53 -12.62
C SER A 285 3.53 -20.42 -11.81
N ILE A 286 4.00 -21.03 -10.71
CA ILE A 286 3.23 -21.93 -9.84
C ILE A 286 2.43 -21.18 -8.76
N GLY A 287 2.97 -20.07 -8.23
CA GLY A 287 2.42 -19.28 -7.12
C GLY A 287 1.11 -18.54 -7.42
N ARG A 288 0.64 -18.55 -8.67
CA ARG A 288 -0.66 -17.97 -9.09
C ARG A 288 -1.89 -18.68 -8.50
N HIS A 289 -1.73 -19.74 -7.69
CA HIS A 289 -2.83 -20.57 -7.21
C HIS A 289 -3.03 -20.66 -5.68
N LEU A 290 -2.21 -19.98 -4.85
CA LEU A 290 -2.34 -20.05 -3.39
C LEU A 290 -2.25 -18.64 -2.78
N THR A 291 -3.39 -17.94 -2.75
CA THR A 291 -3.54 -16.67 -2.04
C THR A 291 -3.76 -16.92 -0.55
N ARG A 292 -2.86 -16.37 0.28
CA ARG A 292 -3.08 -16.15 1.71
C ARG A 292 -3.52 -14.69 1.89
N THR A 293 -4.70 -14.36 1.39
CA THR A 293 -5.35 -13.04 1.43
C THR A 293 -6.02 -12.76 2.79
N ASN A 294 -6.49 -13.81 3.47
CA ASN A 294 -7.29 -13.68 4.69
C ASN A 294 -6.59 -12.95 5.86
N ASP A 295 -5.29 -13.17 6.08
CA ASP A 295 -4.57 -12.51 7.19
C ASP A 295 -4.42 -11.00 6.95
N LEU A 296 -4.34 -10.56 5.69
CA LEU A 296 -4.07 -9.16 5.34
C LEU A 296 -5.34 -8.31 5.40
N ASP A 297 -6.47 -8.87 4.99
CA ASP A 297 -7.76 -8.19 5.07
C ASP A 297 -8.25 -8.10 6.53
N GLU A 298 -8.02 -9.12 7.37
CA GLU A 298 -8.26 -9.03 8.83
C GLU A 298 -7.38 -7.96 9.47
N ILE A 299 -6.12 -7.88 9.06
CA ILE A 299 -5.18 -6.85 9.51
C ILE A 299 -5.69 -5.46 9.08
N ILE A 300 -6.11 -5.26 7.82
CA ILE A 300 -6.62 -3.96 7.33
C ILE A 300 -7.97 -3.57 7.97
N ASP A 301 -8.86 -4.52 8.21
CA ASP A 301 -10.11 -4.28 8.91
C ASP A 301 -9.87 -3.96 10.39
N GLU A 302 -8.97 -4.68 11.08
CA GLU A 302 -8.48 -4.30 12.43
C GLU A 302 -7.81 -2.91 12.41
N PHE A 303 -7.14 -2.53 11.31
CA PHE A 303 -6.48 -1.22 11.18
C PHE A 303 -7.47 -0.06 11.13
N LEU A 304 -8.66 -0.26 10.56
CA LEU A 304 -9.68 0.78 10.43
C LEU A 304 -10.71 0.77 11.59
N GLU A 305 -10.96 -0.39 12.21
CA GLU A 305 -11.88 -0.51 13.34
C GLU A 305 -11.33 0.10 14.64
N VAL A 306 -10.02 -0.02 14.90
CA VAL A 306 -9.38 0.57 16.10
C VAL A 306 -9.55 2.10 16.13
N ASP A 307 -9.65 2.75 14.97
CA ASP A 307 -9.74 4.21 14.87
C ASP A 307 -11.18 4.78 14.89
N LEU A 308 -12.21 3.94 14.68
CA LEU A 308 -13.64 4.31 14.84
C LEU A 308 -14.06 4.38 16.31
N ASN A 309 -13.44 3.60 17.20
CA ASN A 309 -13.71 3.69 18.63
C ASN A 309 -13.11 4.94 19.28
N ASP A 310 -12.00 5.47 18.75
CA ASP A 310 -11.42 6.75 19.17
C ASP A 310 -12.27 7.96 18.67
N THR A 311 -13.19 7.80 17.71
CA THR A 311 -14.16 8.86 17.33
C THR A 311 -15.32 9.00 18.32
N VAL A 312 -15.75 7.92 18.97
CA VAL A 312 -16.82 7.98 19.99
C VAL A 312 -16.30 8.71 21.25
N SER A 313 -15.03 8.52 21.62
CA SER A 313 -14.43 9.21 22.77
C SER A 313 -14.16 10.70 22.54
N TYR A 314 -13.84 11.09 21.30
CA TYR A 314 -13.65 12.50 20.91
C TYR A 314 -14.96 13.29 20.82
N GLN A 315 -16.07 12.67 20.38
CA GLN A 315 -17.39 13.34 20.41
C GLN A 315 -17.97 13.39 21.83
N ALA A 316 -17.79 12.34 22.64
CA ALA A 316 -18.26 12.32 24.03
C ALA A 316 -17.51 13.32 24.94
N SER A 317 -16.27 13.67 24.61
CA SER A 317 -15.48 14.64 25.40
C SER A 317 -15.79 16.11 25.05
N ASN A 318 -16.54 16.37 23.97
CA ASN A 318 -16.89 17.73 23.52
C ASN A 318 -18.36 18.11 23.81
N GLU A 319 -19.13 17.26 24.49
CA GLU A 319 -20.54 17.53 24.87
C GLU A 319 -20.75 17.85 26.36
N ILE A 320 -19.70 18.14 27.13
CA ILE A 320 -19.85 18.50 28.55
C ILE A 320 -19.82 20.03 28.74
N GLU A 321 -20.99 20.54 29.11
CA GLU A 321 -21.33 21.80 29.81
C GLU A 321 -21.23 23.12 29.03
N ILE A 322 -22.36 23.51 28.44
CA ILE A 322 -22.89 24.87 28.62
C ILE A 322 -24.27 24.72 29.24
N ASP A 323 -24.36 24.94 30.55
CA ASP A 323 -25.51 25.57 31.23
C ASP A 323 -25.02 26.34 32.46
#